data_AF-A0A7L0R035-F1
#
_entry.id   AF-A0A7L0R035-F1
#
_cell.length_a   1.000
_cell.length_b   1.000
_cell.length_c   1.000
_cell.angle_alpha   90.00
_cell.angle_beta   90.00
_cell.angle_gamma   90.00
#
_symmetry.space_group_name_H-M   'P 1'
#
loop_
_entity.id
_entity.type
_entity.pdbx_description
1 polymer ?
#
loop_
_entity_poly.entity_id
_entity_poly.type
_entity_poly.pdbx_seq_one_letter_code
_entity_poly.pdbx_strand_id
1 'polypeptide(L)'
;PAEEKAQLLQNSEYQERMVESTFLYLTLDLPTAPLYKDEKEQLIIPQVPLFSILAKFNGSTEKEYKTYKENFLKRFQLTRLPPYLIFCIKRFTKNNFFVEKNPTIVNFPITNVDLREYLSEEVQAAHAHT
;
A
#
# COMPACT_ATOMS: atom_id res chain seq x y z
N PRO A 1 25.66 -5.00 2.64
CA PRO A 1 24.28 -4.49 2.38
C PRO A 1 23.72 -3.58 3.49
N ALA A 2 23.69 -4.01 4.75
CA ALA A 2 23.16 -3.20 5.86
C ALA A 2 24.08 -2.03 6.25
N GLU A 3 25.39 -2.26 6.29
CA GLU A 3 26.39 -1.21 6.58
C GLU A 3 26.44 -0.14 5.49
N GLU A 4 26.27 -0.53 4.23
CA GLU A 4 26.23 0.38 3.08
C GLU A 4 24.98 1.27 3.12
N LYS A 5 23.81 0.71 3.47
CA LYS A 5 22.59 1.50 3.72
C LYS A 5 22.80 2.51 4.86
N ALA A 6 23.45 2.09 5.95
CA ALA A 6 23.74 2.97 7.08
C ALA A 6 24.69 4.12 6.71
N GLN A 7 25.68 3.88 5.86
CA GLN A 7 26.57 4.91 5.34
C GLN A 7 25.84 5.89 4.41
N LEU A 8 24.99 5.39 3.51
CA LEU A 8 24.20 6.25 2.61
C LEU A 8 23.23 7.14 3.38
N LEU A 9 22.61 6.67 4.47
CA LEU A 9 21.73 7.48 5.32
C LEU A 9 22.40 8.68 5.99
N GLN A 10 23.74 8.71 6.07
CA GLN A 10 24.48 9.87 6.60
C GLN A 10 24.50 11.05 5.61
N ASN A 11 24.30 10.79 4.32
CA ASN A 11 24.20 11.84 3.31
C ASN A 11 22.81 12.51 3.40
N SER A 12 22.78 13.84 3.43
CA SER A 12 21.54 14.63 3.51
C SER A 12 20.54 14.36 2.37
N GLU A 13 21.02 13.85 1.24
CA GLU A 13 20.20 13.43 0.09
C GLU A 13 19.35 12.19 0.39
N TYR A 14 19.85 11.26 1.21
CA TYR A 14 19.21 9.97 1.51
C TYR A 14 18.54 9.95 2.88
N GLN A 15 18.53 11.08 3.59
CA GLN A 15 17.82 11.19 4.86
C GLN A 15 16.30 11.04 4.65
N GLU A 16 15.69 10.21 5.51
CA GLU A 16 14.25 10.06 5.53
C GLU A 16 13.56 11.36 5.95
N ARG A 17 12.47 11.70 5.25
CA ARG A 17 11.64 12.85 5.56
C ARG A 17 10.26 12.38 5.96
N MET A 18 9.75 12.92 7.06
CA MET A 18 8.39 12.66 7.54
C MET A 18 7.47 13.82 7.16
N VAL A 19 6.34 13.51 6.53
CA VAL A 19 5.29 14.48 6.22
C VAL A 19 3.96 13.87 6.63
N GLU A 20 3.27 14.51 7.57
CA GLU A 20 1.94 14.11 7.98
C GLU A 20 0.88 14.82 7.11
N SER A 21 -0.15 14.08 6.70
CA SER A 21 -1.24 14.62 5.88
C SER A 21 -2.55 13.89 6.18
N THR A 22 -3.66 14.61 6.07
CA THR A 22 -5.00 14.04 6.23
C THR A 22 -5.48 13.39 4.94
N PHE A 23 -6.44 12.46 5.05
CA PHE A 23 -7.03 11.76 3.91
C PHE A 23 -8.54 11.62 4.08
N LEU A 24 -9.25 11.57 2.96
CA LEU A 24 -10.67 11.21 2.92
C LEU A 24 -10.87 9.71 2.69
N TYR A 25 -9.99 9.11 1.90
CA TYR A 25 -10.01 7.69 1.56
C TYR A 25 -8.59 7.15 1.40
N LEU A 26 -8.40 5.86 1.63
CA LEU A 26 -7.14 5.18 1.36
C LEU A 26 -7.17 4.59 -0.05
N THR A 27 -6.18 4.97 -0.85
CA THR A 27 -6.01 4.38 -2.19
C THR A 27 -5.22 3.08 -2.09
N LEU A 28 -5.88 1.98 -2.43
CA LEU A 28 -5.31 0.64 -2.45
C LEU A 28 -4.89 0.28 -3.87
N ASP A 29 -3.60 0.03 -4.04
CA ASP A 29 -3.04 -0.37 -5.32
C ASP A 29 -3.16 -1.89 -5.48
N LEU A 30 -3.77 -2.33 -6.57
CA LEU A 30 -3.84 -3.75 -6.91
C LEU A 30 -2.50 -4.20 -7.51
N PRO A 31 -2.07 -5.46 -7.26
CA PRO A 31 -0.96 -6.03 -8.00
C PRO A 31 -1.27 -6.04 -9.49
N THR A 32 -0.25 -5.88 -10.32
CA THR A 32 -0.40 -5.97 -11.78
C THR A 32 -0.97 -7.34 -12.14
N ALA A 33 -1.99 -7.36 -13.02
CA ALA A 33 -2.55 -8.62 -13.48
C ALA A 33 -1.44 -9.46 -14.13
N PRO A 34 -1.38 -10.78 -13.87
CA PRO A 34 -0.43 -11.66 -14.53
C PRO A 34 -0.60 -11.57 -16.05
N LEU A 35 0.51 -11.38 -16.78
CA LEU A 35 0.49 -11.32 -18.25
C LEU A 35 0.14 -12.68 -18.88
N TYR A 36 0.37 -13.78 -18.16
CA TYR A 36 0.16 -15.14 -18.62
C TYR A 36 -0.88 -15.85 -17.75
N LYS A 37 -1.68 -16.69 -18.39
CA LYS A 37 -2.59 -17.61 -17.70
C LYS A 37 -1.76 -18.73 -17.05
N ASP A 38 -2.18 -19.17 -15.87
CA ASP A 38 -1.62 -20.36 -15.23
C ASP A 38 -1.92 -21.61 -16.09
N GLU A 39 -0.98 -22.56 -16.18
CA GLU A 39 -1.08 -23.78 -17.01
C GLU A 39 -2.30 -24.64 -16.64
N LYS A 40 -2.87 -24.41 -15.44
CA LYS A 40 -3.96 -25.19 -14.86
C LYS A 40 -5.37 -24.68 -15.17
N GLU A 41 -5.55 -23.63 -15.97
CA GLU A 41 -6.82 -23.09 -16.55
C GLU A 41 -8.07 -22.93 -15.65
N GLN A 42 -8.05 -23.29 -14.36
CA GLN A 42 -9.28 -23.40 -13.55
C GLN A 42 -9.66 -22.12 -12.80
N LEU A 43 -8.77 -21.11 -12.75
CA LEU A 43 -9.03 -19.82 -12.09
C LEU A 43 -8.54 -18.66 -12.99
N ILE A 44 -9.43 -18.19 -13.87
CA ILE A 44 -9.13 -17.17 -14.88
C ILE A 44 -8.92 -15.76 -14.27
N ILE A 45 -9.52 -15.49 -13.11
CA ILE A 45 -9.49 -14.15 -12.47
C ILE A 45 -8.54 -14.18 -11.26
N PRO A 46 -7.48 -13.35 -11.24
CA PRO A 46 -6.58 -13.28 -10.10
C PRO A 46 -7.33 -12.77 -8.85
N GLN A 47 -6.92 -13.25 -7.68
CA GLN A 47 -7.49 -12.82 -6.40
C GLN A 47 -6.39 -12.36 -5.47
N VAL A 48 -6.69 -11.36 -4.64
CA VAL A 48 -5.74 -10.83 -3.65
C VAL A 48 -6.46 -10.55 -2.32
N PRO A 49 -5.91 -10.94 -1.16
CA PRO A 49 -6.45 -10.53 0.12
C PRO A 49 -6.38 -9.00 0.32
N LEU A 50 -7.37 -8.43 0.99
CA LEU A 50 -7.39 -7.00 1.36
C LEU A 50 -6.17 -6.61 2.20
N PHE A 51 -5.80 -7.45 3.16
CA PHE A 51 -4.66 -7.21 4.05
C PHE A 51 -3.33 -7.07 3.28
N SER A 52 -3.19 -7.77 2.15
CA SER A 52 -2.01 -7.67 1.30
C SER A 52 -1.88 -6.30 0.62
N ILE A 53 -2.99 -5.69 0.22
CA ILE A 53 -2.99 -4.34 -0.39
C ILE A 53 -3.02 -3.23 0.67
N LEU A 54 -3.52 -3.51 1.88
CA LEU A 54 -3.42 -2.63 3.04
C LEU A 54 -2.00 -2.56 3.62
N ALA A 55 -1.15 -3.57 3.38
CA ALA A 55 0.24 -3.59 3.82
C ALA A 55 1.02 -2.33 3.44
N LYS A 56 0.62 -1.62 2.38
CA LYS A 56 1.13 -0.28 2.03
C LYS A 56 1.16 0.72 3.21
N PHE A 57 0.27 0.57 4.20
CA PHE A 57 0.09 1.49 5.30
C PHE A 57 0.61 0.98 6.66
N ASN A 58 1.41 -0.09 6.69
CA ASN A 58 1.97 -0.67 7.94
C ASN A 58 3.25 0.02 8.45
N GLY A 59 3.71 1.12 7.84
CA GLY A 59 4.97 1.80 8.18
C GLY A 59 6.24 1.04 7.76
N SER A 60 6.13 -0.17 7.24
CA SER A 60 7.26 -1.04 6.87
C SER A 60 7.39 -1.23 5.36
N THR A 61 6.27 -1.39 4.66
CA THR A 61 6.25 -1.64 3.22
C THR A 61 6.64 -0.38 2.45
N GLU A 62 7.81 -0.43 1.82
CA GLU A 62 8.31 0.62 0.94
C GLU A 62 7.62 0.52 -0.43
N LYS A 63 7.16 1.66 -0.94
CA LYS A 63 6.62 1.79 -2.28
C LYS A 63 7.48 2.72 -3.11
N GLU A 64 7.88 2.24 -4.29
CA GLU A 64 8.61 3.04 -5.25
C GLU A 64 7.68 4.06 -5.92
N TYR A 65 8.10 5.32 -5.93
CA TYR A 65 7.47 6.41 -6.65
C TYR A 65 8.47 6.99 -7.63
N LYS A 66 8.05 7.06 -8.89
CA LYS A 66 8.84 7.61 -9.99
C LYS A 66 8.25 8.94 -10.39
N THR A 67 9.05 9.98 -10.32
CA THR A 67 8.76 11.27 -10.97
C THR A 67 9.61 11.39 -12.22
N TYR A 68 9.41 12.45 -13.01
CA TYR A 68 10.22 12.70 -14.20
C TYR A 68 11.72 12.88 -13.89
N LYS A 69 12.06 13.32 -12.67
CA LYS A 69 13.43 13.67 -12.29
C LYS A 69 14.05 12.72 -11.28
N GLU A 70 13.25 12.12 -10.42
CA GLU A 70 13.72 11.39 -9.23
C GLU A 70 12.87 10.15 -8.96
N ASN A 71 13.53 9.10 -8.47
CA ASN A 71 12.90 7.92 -7.91
C ASN A 71 13.08 7.97 -6.40
N PHE A 72 12.00 7.81 -5.64
CA PHE A 72 12.07 7.78 -4.18
C PHE A 72 11.18 6.68 -3.62
N LEU A 73 11.56 6.17 -2.46
CA LEU A 73 10.79 5.20 -1.70
C LEU A 73 9.92 5.94 -0.69
N LYS A 74 8.65 5.57 -0.62
CA LYS A 74 7.71 6.05 0.40
C LYS A 74 7.19 4.89 1.23
N ARG A 75 7.20 5.08 2.54
CA ARG A 75 6.45 4.26 3.50
C ARG A 75 5.26 5.09 3.97
N PHE A 76 4.14 4.43 4.19
CA PHE A 76 2.95 5.08 4.76
C PHE A 76 2.60 4.39 6.06
N GLN A 77 2.14 5.16 7.03
CA GLN A 77 1.69 4.68 8.32
C GLN A 77 0.42 5.43 8.71
N LEU A 78 -0.57 4.73 9.25
CA LEU A 78 -1.78 5.38 9.72
C LEU A 78 -1.54 5.94 11.13
N THR A 79 -1.70 7.26 11.27
CA THR A 79 -1.61 7.94 12.57
C THR A 79 -2.98 8.18 13.20
N ARG A 80 -4.06 8.16 12.42
CA ARG A 80 -5.42 8.35 12.90
C ARG A 80 -6.44 7.65 12.02
N LEU A 81 -7.40 6.97 12.63
CA LEU A 81 -8.54 6.38 11.92
C LEU A 81 -9.80 7.27 12.04
N PRO A 82 -10.49 7.54 10.92
CA PRO A 82 -11.81 8.16 10.96
C PRO A 82 -12.87 7.14 11.43
N PRO A 83 -14.03 7.60 11.96
CA PRO A 83 -15.15 6.71 12.27
C PRO A 83 -15.70 5.96 11.06
N TYR A 84 -15.55 6.54 9.86
CA TYR A 84 -15.90 5.92 8.59
C TYR A 84 -14.68 5.95 7.67
N LEU A 85 -14.18 4.77 7.33
CA LEU A 85 -13.01 4.61 6.47
C LEU A 85 -13.44 4.16 5.08
N ILE A 86 -12.97 4.89 4.06
CA ILE A 86 -13.26 4.59 2.65
C ILE A 86 -12.03 3.99 1.99
N PHE A 87 -12.19 2.83 1.35
CA PHE A 87 -11.17 2.21 0.52
C PHE A 87 -11.46 2.47 -0.96
N CYS A 88 -10.54 3.17 -1.63
CA CYS A 88 -10.58 3.38 -3.07
C CYS A 88 -9.62 2.39 -3.74
N ILE A 89 -10.15 1.31 -4.31
CA ILE A 89 -9.36 0.30 -5.01
C ILE A 89 -9.02 0.81 -6.41
N LYS A 90 -7.73 1.03 -6.68
CA LYS A 90 -7.26 1.56 -7.97
C LYS A 90 -7.32 0.50 -9.06
N ARG A 91 -8.46 0.41 -9.73
CA ARG A 91 -8.71 -0.57 -10.80
C ARG A 91 -8.32 -0.09 -12.19
N PHE A 92 -8.31 1.21 -12.44
CA PHE A 92 -8.08 1.74 -13.78
C PHE A 92 -6.68 2.34 -13.89
N THR A 93 -5.93 1.91 -14.89
CA THR A 93 -4.59 2.43 -15.19
C THR A 93 -4.52 2.79 -16.67
N LYS A 94 -4.06 3.99 -16.98
CA LYS A 94 -3.83 4.42 -18.36
C LYS A 94 -2.45 3.92 -18.81
N ASN A 95 -2.43 3.07 -19.84
CA ASN A 95 -1.21 2.71 -20.53
C ASN A 95 -1.00 3.66 -21.74
N ASN A 96 0.00 3.40 -22.57
CA ASN A 96 0.31 4.26 -23.74
C ASN A 96 -0.80 4.28 -24.81
N PHE A 97 -1.74 3.32 -24.79
CA PHE A 97 -2.73 3.09 -25.84
C PHE A 97 -4.18 3.25 -25.37
N PHE A 98 -4.52 2.75 -24.18
CA PHE A 98 -5.88 2.73 -23.63
C PHE A 98 -5.87 2.71 -22.10
N VAL A 99 -7.06 2.87 -21.50
CA VAL A 99 -7.27 2.65 -20.07
C VAL A 99 -7.61 1.20 -19.85
N GLU A 100 -6.78 0.53 -19.07
CA GLU A 100 -6.94 -0.87 -18.73
C GLU A 100 -7.54 -1.01 -17.34
N LYS A 101 -8.50 -1.93 -17.18
CA LYS A 101 -9.13 -2.26 -15.90
C LYS A 101 -8.49 -3.52 -15.35
N ASN A 102 -7.93 -3.43 -14.14
CA ASN A 102 -7.43 -4.57 -13.38
C ASN A 102 -8.62 -5.43 -12.88
N PRO A 103 -8.74 -6.69 -13.36
CA PRO A 103 -9.87 -7.57 -13.02
C PRO A 103 -9.72 -8.26 -11.67
N THR A 104 -8.60 -8.06 -10.95
CA THR A 104 -8.30 -8.78 -9.70
C THR A 104 -9.42 -8.63 -8.67
N ILE A 105 -9.89 -9.76 -8.14
CA ILE A 105 -10.88 -9.79 -7.05
C ILE A 105 -10.14 -9.52 -5.74
N VAL A 106 -10.68 -8.61 -4.93
CA VAL A 106 -10.16 -8.36 -3.59
C VAL A 106 -10.98 -9.17 -2.60
N ASN A 107 -10.32 -10.09 -1.90
CA ASN A 107 -10.92 -10.91 -0.88
C ASN A 107 -10.85 -10.16 0.45
N PHE A 108 -12.00 -9.70 0.95
CA PHE A 108 -12.10 -9.02 2.24
C PHE A 108 -13.20 -9.64 3.09
N PRO A 109 -13.00 -9.71 4.42
CA PRO A 109 -14.08 -10.10 5.32
C PRO A 109 -15.13 -8.98 5.35
N ILE A 110 -16.40 -9.35 5.38
CA ILE A 110 -17.53 -8.40 5.44
C ILE A 110 -17.76 -7.83 6.84
N THR A 111 -17.13 -8.43 7.85
CA THR A 111 -17.20 -8.03 9.27
C THR A 111 -15.82 -8.21 9.91
N ASN A 112 -15.54 -7.42 10.95
CA ASN A 112 -14.31 -7.55 11.76
C ASN A 112 -13.01 -7.39 10.95
N VAL A 113 -12.88 -6.29 10.22
CA VAL A 113 -11.57 -5.90 9.65
C VAL A 113 -10.76 -5.24 10.77
N ASP A 114 -9.75 -5.95 11.27
CA ASP A 114 -8.77 -5.38 12.19
C ASP A 114 -7.76 -4.52 11.42
N LEU A 115 -7.58 -3.28 11.86
CA LEU A 115 -6.64 -2.32 11.29
C LEU A 115 -5.50 -1.96 12.25
N ARG A 116 -5.45 -2.58 13.43
CA ARG A 116 -4.48 -2.27 14.48
C ARG A 116 -3.04 -2.39 14.00
N GLU A 117 -2.74 -3.43 13.22
CA GLU A 117 -1.41 -3.69 12.67
C GLU A 117 -0.93 -2.61 11.68
N TYR A 118 -1.82 -1.75 11.20
CA TYR A 118 -1.49 -0.64 10.30
C TYR A 118 -1.34 0.71 11.00
N LEU A 119 -1.57 0.76 12.32
CA LEU A 119 -1.41 1.95 13.14
C LEU A 119 0.00 2.01 13.74
N SER A 120 0.51 3.22 14.00
CA SER A 120 1.74 3.39 14.78
C SER A 120 1.58 2.91 16.22
N GLU A 121 2.67 2.47 16.84
CA GLU A 121 2.67 1.99 18.24
C GLU A 121 2.07 3.02 19.20
N GLU A 122 2.39 4.30 18.98
CA GLU A 122 1.85 5.44 19.74
C GLU A 122 0.32 5.49 19.69
N VAL A 123 -0.27 5.18 18.54
CA VAL A 123 -1.71 5.25 18.28
C VAL A 123 -2.40 3.96 18.74
N GLN A 124 -1.74 2.81 18.61
CA GLN A 124 -2.22 1.55 19.18
C GLN A 124 -2.34 1.64 20.70
N ALA A 125 -1.40 2.29 21.39
CA ALA A 125 -1.47 2.51 22.83
C ALA A 125 -2.66 3.38 23.25
N ALA A 126 -3.04 4.36 22.41
CA ALA A 126 -4.22 5.18 22.63
C ALA A 126 -5.55 4.43 22.35
N HIS A 127 -5.51 3.39 21.52
CA HIS A 127 -6.64 2.54 21.15
C HIS A 127 -6.51 1.12 21.71
N ALA A 128 -6.28 0.99 23.02
CA ALA A 128 -6.04 -0.30 23.68
C ALA A 128 -7.21 -1.32 23.59
N HIS A 129 -8.42 -0.87 23.22
CA HIS A 129 -9.66 -1.65 23.27
C HIS A 129 -10.44 -1.75 21.94
N THR A 130 -9.85 -1.27 20.84
CA THR A 130 -10.42 -1.41 19.49
C THR A 130 -9.63 -2.44 18.71
#